data_AF-A0A2M9CPR2-F1
#
_entry.id   AF-A0A2M9CPR2-F1
#
_cell.length_a   1.000
_cell.length_b   1.000
_cell.length_c   1.000
_cell.angle_alpha   90.00
_cell.angle_beta   90.00
_cell.angle_gamma   90.00
#
_symmetry.space_group_name_H-M   'P 1'
#
loop_
_entity.id
_entity.type
_entity.pdbx_description
1 polymer ?
#
loop_
_entity_poly.entity_id
_entity_poly.type
_entity_poly.pdbx_seq_one_letter_code
_entity_poly.pdbx_strand_id
1 'polypeptide(L)'
;MTWLDAPTFPSEQALLDDYLTGSPADPSSASARSAALLDVAGLRGAVYVLAHAGHGNYLGLQSTVSEDGVPGHDLRADHEALFMHVASAGVVATLLGSSAALPDMWPADVEQEPFIDEAVRLASVVAATARPIHKLSTTKKFNVPVKAADPEPPTGLIDPRVIVAAANWWPDTNSIQEVAERAEAYWDLARSFPVDMWGHGNPALHEALNFAGAHSNLNVVLSTYDRPGSEVIAVFAARMLLEESARLRWRFASAEADVFKARATQYFDEMRARAAKTIDLLAGSGVPRTDAVSILALPQNGTYIANPNQTVAKGRTPIPTITSMLRDYGRGFPEERWFEVAYSFLSQTVHATPVGYLHGIRYTDEGWDAYSISPEMLGLALDVACWASAHMIGHSSVIFSNISAEAIAFRNELTKAAYRVHEAARPVHGLD
;
A
#
# COMPACT_ATOMS: atom_id res chain seq x y z
N MET A 1 12.52 -25.69 -20.01
CA MET A 1 11.22 -25.19 -19.53
C MET A 1 11.10 -23.75 -19.96
N THR A 2 9.97 -23.36 -20.55
CA THR A 2 9.70 -21.94 -20.79
C THR A 2 9.09 -21.34 -19.53
N TRP A 3 9.21 -20.02 -19.33
CA TRP A 3 8.56 -19.33 -18.20
C TRP A 3 7.04 -19.50 -18.17
N LEU A 4 6.44 -19.84 -19.31
CA LEU A 4 5.01 -20.16 -19.46
C LEU A 4 4.63 -21.51 -18.85
N ASP A 5 5.61 -22.38 -18.58
CA ASP A 5 5.42 -23.69 -17.93
C ASP A 5 5.67 -23.63 -16.42
N ALA A 6 5.85 -22.43 -15.86
CA ALA A 6 6.04 -22.22 -14.43
C ALA A 6 4.83 -22.73 -13.63
N PRO A 7 5.04 -23.51 -12.55
CA PRO A 7 3.94 -23.94 -11.70
C PRO A 7 3.26 -22.72 -11.06
N THR A 8 1.97 -22.85 -10.80
CA THR A 8 1.20 -21.85 -10.07
C THR A 8 1.78 -21.69 -8.66
N PHE A 9 1.99 -20.45 -8.23
CA PHE A 9 2.39 -20.19 -6.83
C PHE A 9 1.34 -20.75 -5.87
N PRO A 10 1.75 -21.33 -4.71
CA PRO A 10 0.81 -21.76 -3.69
C PRO A 10 -0.06 -20.58 -3.25
N SER A 11 -1.34 -20.83 -2.96
CA SER A 11 -2.24 -19.78 -2.48
C SER A 11 -1.76 -19.21 -1.13
N GLU A 12 -2.05 -17.94 -0.83
CA GLU A 12 -1.72 -17.31 0.46
C GLU A 12 -2.18 -18.15 1.67
N GLN A 13 -3.37 -18.76 1.55
CA GLN A 13 -3.90 -19.63 2.60
C GLN A 13 -3.11 -20.94 2.72
N ALA A 14 -2.64 -21.51 1.61
CA ALA A 14 -1.80 -22.72 1.62
C ALA A 14 -0.41 -22.44 2.23
N LEU A 15 0.21 -21.30 1.90
CA LEU A 15 1.48 -20.87 2.50
C LEU A 15 1.32 -20.62 4.01
N LEU A 16 0.22 -19.98 4.41
CA LEU A 16 -0.08 -19.75 5.82
C LEU A 16 -0.34 -21.07 6.56
N ASP A 17 -1.10 -21.99 5.98
CA ASP A 17 -1.36 -23.29 6.60
C ASP A 17 -0.07 -24.11 6.72
N ASP A 18 0.79 -24.14 5.69
CA ASP A 18 2.10 -24.80 5.74
C ASP A 18 3.01 -24.22 6.82
N TYR A 19 3.07 -22.89 6.92
CA TYR A 19 3.81 -22.21 8.00
C TYR A 19 3.28 -22.58 9.40
N LEU A 20 1.96 -22.71 9.56
CA LEU A 20 1.33 -23.04 10.83
C LEU A 20 1.35 -24.55 11.17
N THR A 21 1.43 -25.44 10.16
CA THR A 21 1.53 -26.91 10.33
C THR A 21 2.97 -27.34 10.62
N GLY A 22 3.96 -26.61 10.12
CA GLY A 22 5.38 -26.83 10.35
C GLY A 22 5.77 -26.56 11.79
N SER A 23 5.47 -27.47 12.71
CA SER A 23 6.05 -27.43 14.06
C SER A 23 7.54 -27.74 13.97
N PRO A 24 8.44 -26.82 14.36
CA PRO A 24 9.85 -27.12 14.43
C PRO A 24 10.08 -28.25 15.43
N ALA A 25 10.82 -29.29 15.00
CA ALA A 25 11.14 -30.46 15.81
C ALA A 25 11.93 -30.11 17.09
N ASP A 26 12.60 -28.96 17.09
CA ASP A 26 13.34 -28.41 18.22
C ASP A 26 12.74 -27.05 18.64
N PRO A 27 12.19 -26.94 19.87
CA PRO A 27 11.68 -25.69 20.44
C PRO A 27 12.73 -24.57 20.59
N SER A 28 14.01 -24.91 20.51
CA SER A 28 15.12 -23.95 20.62
C SER A 28 15.61 -23.41 19.27
N SER A 29 15.14 -24.00 18.16
CA SER A 29 15.51 -23.58 16.79
C SER A 29 15.06 -22.15 16.45
N ALA A 30 15.74 -21.53 15.49
CA ALA A 30 15.36 -20.22 14.94
C ALA A 30 13.90 -20.20 14.44
N SER A 31 13.45 -21.28 13.79
CA SER A 31 12.06 -21.43 13.34
C SER A 31 11.06 -21.49 14.49
N ALA A 32 11.39 -22.12 15.61
CA ALA A 32 10.51 -22.14 16.80
C ALA A 32 10.42 -20.77 17.46
N ARG A 33 11.57 -20.07 17.55
CA ARG A 33 11.64 -18.73 18.13
C ARG A 33 10.98 -17.69 17.23
N SER A 34 11.06 -17.82 15.91
CA SER A 34 10.36 -16.95 14.97
C SER A 34 8.84 -17.16 15.00
N ALA A 35 8.37 -18.40 15.16
CA ALA A 35 6.96 -18.68 15.42
C ALA A 35 6.44 -17.98 16.70
N ALA A 36 7.30 -17.75 17.70
CA ALA A 36 6.97 -16.99 18.91
C ALA A 36 7.04 -15.45 18.74
N LEU A 37 7.81 -14.95 17.76
CA LEU A 37 7.73 -13.53 17.32
C LEU A 37 6.32 -13.23 16.81
N LEU A 38 5.82 -14.14 15.98
CA LEU A 38 4.51 -14.16 15.38
C LEU A 38 3.50 -14.77 16.36
N ASP A 39 3.24 -14.15 17.53
CA ASP A 39 2.03 -14.52 18.29
C ASP A 39 0.81 -14.27 17.37
N VAL A 40 0.43 -15.31 16.63
CA VAL A 40 -0.16 -15.23 15.28
C VAL A 40 -1.45 -14.44 15.30
N ALA A 41 -2.17 -14.49 16.41
CA ALA A 41 -3.43 -13.78 16.59
C ALA A 41 -3.26 -12.25 16.76
N GLY A 42 -2.18 -11.79 17.41
CA GLY A 42 -1.86 -10.37 17.53
C GLY A 42 -1.31 -9.81 16.22
N LEU A 43 -0.45 -10.56 15.55
CA LEU A 43 0.13 -10.20 14.26
C LEU A 43 -0.90 -10.26 13.12
N ARG A 44 -1.79 -11.27 13.07
CA ARG A 44 -2.87 -11.32 12.08
C ARG A 44 -3.82 -10.15 12.27
N GLY A 45 -4.14 -9.82 13.51
CA GLY A 45 -4.86 -8.60 13.87
C GLY A 45 -4.15 -7.31 13.41
N ALA A 46 -2.85 -7.25 13.65
CA ALA A 46 -1.97 -6.16 13.22
C ALA A 46 -1.94 -6.01 11.69
N VAL A 47 -1.79 -7.11 10.96
CA VAL A 47 -1.85 -7.17 9.49
C VAL A 47 -3.21 -6.73 8.99
N TYR A 48 -4.32 -6.99 9.70
CA TYR A 48 -5.61 -6.46 9.27
C TYR A 48 -5.76 -4.96 9.53
N VAL A 49 -5.28 -4.44 10.66
CA VAL A 49 -5.22 -2.99 10.92
C VAL A 49 -4.34 -2.31 9.87
N LEU A 50 -3.17 -2.89 9.59
CA LEU A 50 -2.25 -2.43 8.55
C LEU A 50 -2.78 -2.69 7.13
N ALA A 51 -3.63 -3.68 6.88
CA ALA A 51 -4.28 -3.86 5.59
C ALA A 51 -5.30 -2.75 5.36
N HIS A 52 -5.96 -2.25 6.40
CA HIS A 52 -6.74 -1.03 6.29
C HIS A 52 -5.83 0.19 6.08
N ALA A 53 -4.66 0.23 6.71
CA ALA A 53 -3.70 1.33 6.57
C ALA A 53 -2.97 1.39 5.22
N GLY A 54 -2.53 0.24 4.71
CA GLY A 54 -1.72 0.06 3.51
C GLY A 54 -2.52 0.18 2.21
N HIS A 55 -3.84 0.25 2.25
CA HIS A 55 -4.62 0.60 1.05
C HIS A 55 -4.75 2.12 0.84
N GLY A 56 -4.06 2.94 1.63
CA GLY A 56 -4.10 4.40 1.50
C GLY A 56 -5.48 5.02 1.70
N ASN A 57 -6.40 4.25 2.25
CA ASN A 57 -7.77 4.65 2.40
C ASN A 57 -7.98 5.53 3.62
N TYR A 58 -9.14 6.16 3.70
CA TYR A 58 -9.49 7.05 4.81
C TYR A 58 -9.21 6.45 6.19
N LEU A 59 -9.47 5.16 6.45
CA LEU A 59 -9.14 4.54 7.74
C LEU A 59 -7.62 4.47 7.98
N GLY A 60 -6.85 4.26 6.92
CA GLY A 60 -5.40 4.33 6.98
C GLY A 60 -4.88 5.73 7.26
N LEU A 61 -5.39 6.74 6.58
CA LEU A 61 -4.99 8.13 6.79
C LEU A 61 -5.36 8.62 8.20
N GLN A 62 -6.38 8.04 8.84
CA GLN A 62 -6.69 8.34 10.25
C GLN A 62 -5.55 7.96 11.22
N SER A 63 -4.66 7.05 10.82
CA SER A 63 -3.49 6.67 11.61
C SER A 63 -2.41 7.76 11.68
N THR A 64 -2.51 8.82 10.89
CA THR A 64 -1.58 9.96 10.93
C THR A 64 -2.14 11.17 11.68
N VAL A 65 -3.32 11.05 12.29
CA VAL A 65 -3.96 12.15 13.03
C VAL A 65 -3.30 12.26 14.41
N SER A 66 -2.71 13.42 14.71
CA SER A 66 -2.09 13.72 16.01
C SER A 66 -3.10 13.71 17.16
N GLU A 67 -2.65 13.69 18.42
CA GLU A 67 -3.53 13.74 19.60
C GLU A 67 -4.46 14.97 19.60
N ASP A 68 -4.00 16.09 19.04
CA ASP A 68 -4.75 17.34 18.87
C ASP A 68 -5.71 17.32 17.67
N GLY A 69 -5.81 16.17 16.97
CA GLY A 69 -6.68 15.98 15.82
C GLY A 69 -6.18 16.58 14.51
N VAL A 70 -4.90 16.93 14.43
CA VAL A 70 -4.30 17.51 13.23
C VAL A 70 -3.79 16.38 12.32
N PRO A 71 -4.15 16.35 11.02
CA PRO A 71 -3.50 15.48 10.06
C PRO A 71 -1.99 15.71 10.06
N GLY A 72 -1.22 14.69 10.43
CA GLY A 72 0.23 14.70 10.45
C GLY A 72 0.84 13.92 9.28
N HIS A 73 2.15 14.09 9.13
CA HIS A 73 2.98 13.27 8.24
C HIS A 73 3.40 11.95 8.91
N ASP A 74 3.42 11.92 10.24
CA ASP A 74 3.86 10.77 11.02
C ASP A 74 2.67 9.90 11.42
N LEU A 75 2.93 8.59 11.51
CA LEU A 75 2.00 7.68 12.15
C LEU A 75 1.89 8.02 13.64
N ARG A 76 0.70 7.82 14.22
CA ARG A 76 0.56 7.76 15.67
C ARG A 76 1.46 6.66 16.22
N ALA A 77 1.99 6.88 17.43
CA ALA A 77 2.92 5.94 18.07
C ALA A 77 2.37 4.49 18.15
N ASP A 78 1.06 4.33 18.31
CA ASP A 78 0.41 3.01 18.33
C ASP A 78 0.44 2.31 16.97
N HIS A 79 0.26 3.04 15.87
CA HIS A 79 0.34 2.52 14.51
C HIS A 79 1.77 2.34 14.03
N GLU A 80 2.68 3.25 14.38
CA GLU A 80 4.11 3.12 14.09
C GLU A 80 4.69 1.88 14.76
N ALA A 81 4.43 1.70 16.06
CA ALA A 81 4.84 0.51 16.80
C ALA A 81 4.27 -0.77 16.17
N LEU A 82 3.01 -0.73 15.73
CA LEU A 82 2.37 -1.85 15.05
C LEU A 82 3.05 -2.17 13.72
N PHE A 83 3.34 -1.16 12.91
CA PHE A 83 4.05 -1.29 11.64
C PHE A 83 5.43 -1.89 11.84
N MET A 84 6.23 -1.34 12.77
CA MET A 84 7.59 -1.83 13.06
C MET A 84 7.58 -3.28 13.55
N HIS A 85 6.61 -3.65 14.39
CA HIS A 85 6.44 -5.03 14.83
C HIS A 85 6.15 -5.97 13.65
N VAL A 86 5.18 -5.64 12.79
CA VAL A 86 4.82 -6.48 11.63
C VAL A 86 5.95 -6.55 10.60
N ALA A 87 6.61 -5.42 10.30
CA ALA A 87 7.74 -5.37 9.37
C ALA A 87 8.90 -6.25 9.87
N SER A 88 9.30 -6.11 11.14
CA SER A 88 10.39 -6.91 11.71
C SER A 88 10.10 -8.41 11.67
N ALA A 89 8.87 -8.81 12.00
CA ALA A 89 8.46 -10.21 11.96
C ALA A 89 8.34 -10.75 10.52
N GLY A 90 7.83 -9.92 9.58
CA GLY A 90 7.76 -10.25 8.16
C GLY A 90 9.13 -10.48 7.54
N VAL A 91 10.10 -9.61 7.80
CA VAL A 91 11.49 -9.76 7.31
C VAL A 91 12.10 -11.08 7.78
N VAL A 92 11.96 -11.43 9.06
CA VAL A 92 12.50 -12.69 9.60
C VAL A 92 11.77 -13.90 9.00
N ALA A 93 10.45 -13.83 8.84
CA ALA A 93 9.69 -14.91 8.22
C ALA A 93 10.11 -15.14 6.76
N THR A 94 10.28 -14.06 5.98
CA THR A 94 10.78 -14.13 4.61
C THR A 94 12.19 -14.71 4.57
N LEU A 95 13.10 -14.24 5.44
CA LEU A 95 14.48 -14.74 5.51
C LEU A 95 14.52 -16.25 5.74
N LEU A 96 13.77 -16.74 6.73
CA LEU A 96 13.67 -18.17 7.06
C LEU A 96 13.05 -19.00 5.92
N GLY A 97 12.00 -18.48 5.29
CA GLY A 97 11.35 -19.15 4.16
C GLY A 97 12.29 -19.25 2.95
N SER A 98 12.96 -18.15 2.60
CA SER A 98 13.91 -18.10 1.50
C SER A 98 15.14 -19.00 1.75
N SER A 99 15.68 -19.00 2.98
CA SER A 99 16.82 -19.88 3.33
C SER A 99 16.47 -21.36 3.28
N ALA A 100 15.23 -21.73 3.64
CA ALA A 100 14.77 -23.11 3.57
C ALA A 100 14.48 -23.56 2.12
N ALA A 101 13.91 -22.68 1.31
CA ALA A 101 13.53 -23.00 -0.07
C ALA A 101 14.73 -23.07 -1.03
N LEU A 102 15.75 -22.21 -0.83
CA LEU A 102 16.92 -22.09 -1.71
C LEU A 102 18.22 -22.02 -0.89
N PRO A 103 18.61 -23.09 -0.18
CA PRO A 103 19.79 -23.07 0.70
C PRO A 103 21.09 -22.79 -0.06
N ASP A 104 21.19 -23.26 -1.31
CA ASP A 104 22.38 -23.08 -2.16
C ASP A 104 22.57 -21.64 -2.66
N MET A 105 21.56 -20.78 -2.52
CA MET A 105 21.63 -19.35 -2.87
C MET A 105 22.10 -18.48 -1.72
N TRP A 106 22.34 -19.06 -0.53
CA TRP A 106 22.83 -18.30 0.61
C TRP A 106 24.25 -17.77 0.35
N PRO A 107 24.56 -16.51 0.71
CA PRO A 107 25.89 -15.95 0.51
C PRO A 107 26.96 -16.81 1.21
N ALA A 108 27.95 -17.28 0.44
CA ALA A 108 28.97 -18.20 0.94
C ALA A 108 29.89 -17.58 2.01
N ASP A 109 29.93 -16.25 2.09
CA ASP A 109 30.69 -15.45 3.04
C ASP A 109 29.93 -15.12 4.34
N VAL A 110 28.64 -15.49 4.43
CA VAL A 110 27.79 -15.23 5.60
C VAL A 110 27.41 -16.56 6.27
N GLU A 111 27.81 -16.76 7.53
CA GLU A 111 27.37 -17.93 8.30
C GLU A 111 25.85 -17.86 8.53
N GLN A 112 25.12 -18.84 7.96
CA GLN A 112 23.65 -18.82 7.89
C GLN A 112 22.98 -18.85 9.26
N GLU A 113 23.27 -19.86 10.08
CA GLU A 113 22.64 -20.05 11.38
C GLU A 113 22.87 -18.86 12.34
N PRO A 114 24.11 -18.34 12.54
CA PRO A 114 24.32 -17.16 13.38
C PRO A 114 23.60 -15.90 12.89
N PHE A 115 23.55 -15.70 11.57
CA PHE A 115 22.87 -14.53 10.99
C PHE A 115 21.36 -14.59 11.23
N ILE A 116 20.75 -15.76 10.98
CA ILE A 116 19.32 -16.00 11.22
C ILE A 116 19.01 -15.84 12.72
N ASP A 117 19.84 -16.39 13.60
CA ASP A 117 19.66 -16.28 15.04
C ASP A 117 19.69 -14.83 15.53
N GLU A 118 20.62 -14.03 15.02
CA GLU A 118 20.70 -12.62 15.34
C GLU A 118 19.49 -11.84 14.79
N ALA A 119 19.04 -12.15 13.58
CA ALA A 119 17.83 -11.55 13.00
C ALA A 119 16.58 -11.83 13.85
N VAL A 120 16.40 -13.08 14.29
CA VAL A 120 15.31 -13.49 15.20
C VAL A 120 15.41 -12.76 16.54
N ARG A 121 16.62 -12.63 17.10
CA ARG A 121 16.86 -11.91 18.36
C ARG A 121 16.48 -10.44 18.25
N LEU A 122 16.90 -9.76 17.17
CA LEU A 122 16.58 -8.35 16.93
C LEU A 122 15.08 -8.13 16.74
N ALA A 123 14.41 -8.97 15.95
CA ALA A 123 12.96 -8.90 15.79
C ALA A 123 12.21 -9.15 17.12
N SER A 124 12.75 -10.00 18.00
CA SER A 124 12.18 -10.23 19.34
C SER A 124 12.21 -8.97 20.19
N VAL A 125 13.29 -8.19 20.11
CA VAL A 125 13.43 -6.91 20.82
C VAL A 125 12.42 -5.89 20.29
N VAL A 126 12.25 -5.79 18.97
CA VAL A 126 11.24 -4.91 18.36
C VAL A 126 9.84 -5.29 18.82
N ALA A 127 9.48 -6.58 18.74
CA ALA A 127 8.18 -7.08 19.16
C ALA A 127 7.91 -6.80 20.66
N ALA A 128 8.87 -7.07 21.54
CA ALA A 128 8.73 -6.81 22.97
C ALA A 128 8.55 -5.32 23.30
N THR A 129 9.18 -4.43 22.53
CA THR A 129 9.09 -2.98 22.69
C THR A 129 7.78 -2.42 22.15
N ALA A 130 7.32 -2.94 21.01
CA ALA A 130 6.12 -2.46 20.33
C ALA A 130 4.81 -2.89 21.02
N ARG A 131 4.74 -4.12 21.53
CA ARG A 131 3.51 -4.71 22.13
C ARG A 131 2.84 -3.84 23.20
N PRO A 132 3.57 -3.26 24.18
CA PRO A 132 2.97 -2.38 25.19
C PRO A 132 2.39 -1.08 24.63
N ILE A 133 2.91 -0.61 23.49
CA ILE A 133 2.49 0.64 22.84
C ILE A 133 1.19 0.41 22.08
N HIS A 134 1.17 -0.56 21.16
CA HIS A 134 0.00 -0.82 20.31
C HIS A 134 -1.08 -1.66 21.00
N LYS A 135 -0.78 -2.32 22.13
CA LYS A 135 -1.72 -3.06 23.00
C LYS A 135 -2.52 -4.20 22.36
N LEU A 136 -2.30 -4.51 21.09
CA LEU A 136 -2.88 -5.67 20.40
C LEU A 136 -2.20 -6.98 20.84
N SER A 137 -2.31 -7.29 22.14
CA SER A 137 -1.83 -8.53 22.74
C SER A 137 -2.97 -9.52 22.90
N THR A 138 -2.67 -10.80 22.66
CA THR A 138 -3.67 -11.86 22.77
C THR A 138 -3.74 -12.35 24.21
N THR A 139 -4.95 -12.60 24.70
CA THR A 139 -5.16 -13.20 26.03
C THR A 139 -5.42 -14.71 25.96
N LYS A 140 -5.55 -15.26 24.75
CA LYS A 140 -5.86 -16.66 24.50
C LYS A 140 -4.74 -17.32 23.71
N LYS A 141 -4.31 -18.51 24.15
CA LYS A 141 -3.50 -19.39 23.30
C LYS A 141 -4.28 -19.70 22.03
N PHE A 142 -3.66 -19.47 20.89
CA PHE A 142 -4.25 -19.75 19.60
C PHE A 142 -4.35 -21.28 19.41
N ASN A 143 -5.56 -21.81 19.43
CA ASN A 143 -5.86 -23.20 19.08
C ASN A 143 -6.66 -23.19 17.77
N VAL A 144 -6.00 -22.93 16.64
CA VAL A 144 -6.60 -23.29 15.35
C VAL A 144 -6.30 -24.76 15.12
N PRO A 145 -7.29 -25.60 14.81
CA PRO A 145 -7.03 -26.93 14.28
C PRO A 145 -6.35 -26.75 12.94
N VAL A 146 -5.04 -26.90 12.96
CA VAL A 146 -4.20 -26.81 11.78
C VAL A 146 -4.45 -28.06 10.95
N LYS A 147 -5.08 -27.90 9.78
CA LYS A 147 -5.22 -29.00 8.82
C LYS A 147 -3.89 -29.13 8.10
N ALA A 148 -3.27 -30.31 8.15
CA ALA A 148 -2.10 -30.59 7.32
C ALA A 148 -2.42 -30.25 5.86
N ALA A 149 -1.58 -29.42 5.24
CA ALA A 149 -1.65 -29.19 3.80
C ALA A 149 -1.50 -30.54 3.10
N ASP A 150 -2.30 -30.78 2.06
CA ASP A 150 -2.08 -31.95 1.22
C ASP A 150 -0.68 -31.81 0.60
N PRO A 151 0.20 -32.83 0.70
CA PRO A 151 1.54 -32.73 0.16
C PRO A 151 1.46 -32.59 -1.35
N GLU A 152 1.67 -31.37 -1.85
CA GLU A 152 1.92 -31.17 -3.27
C GLU A 152 3.36 -31.61 -3.57
N PRO A 153 3.59 -32.42 -4.62
CA PRO A 153 4.93 -32.81 -5.00
C PRO A 153 5.74 -31.55 -5.35
N PRO A 154 7.03 -31.45 -4.95
CA PRO A 154 7.89 -30.35 -5.37
C PRO A 154 7.99 -30.39 -6.89
N THR A 155 7.25 -29.51 -7.55
CA THR A 155 7.38 -29.30 -8.98
C THR A 155 8.56 -28.36 -9.14
N GLY A 156 9.58 -28.84 -9.85
CA GLY A 156 10.92 -28.26 -9.88
C GLY A 156 10.91 -26.74 -9.86
N LEU A 157 11.65 -26.17 -8.91
CA LEU A 157 11.86 -24.73 -8.81
C LEU A 157 12.35 -24.23 -10.17
N ILE A 158 11.78 -23.10 -10.61
CA ILE A 158 12.33 -22.37 -11.74
C ILE A 158 13.76 -22.04 -11.36
N ASP A 159 14.73 -22.64 -12.05
CA ASP A 159 16.12 -22.25 -11.91
C ASP A 159 16.20 -20.77 -12.33
N PRO A 160 16.57 -19.83 -11.45
CA PRO A 160 16.72 -18.43 -11.81
C PRO A 160 17.77 -18.22 -12.91
N ARG A 161 18.57 -19.26 -13.22
CA ARG A 161 19.49 -19.33 -14.36
C ARG A 161 18.83 -19.78 -15.66
N VAL A 162 17.50 -19.92 -15.76
CA VAL A 162 16.77 -19.94 -17.05
C VAL A 162 16.84 -18.54 -17.66
N ILE A 163 18.06 -18.17 -18.02
CA ILE A 163 18.46 -16.92 -18.63
C ILE A 163 17.95 -17.01 -20.06
N VAL A 164 16.99 -16.15 -20.38
CA VAL A 164 16.77 -15.76 -21.78
C VAL A 164 18.09 -15.15 -22.23
N ALA A 165 18.78 -15.76 -23.20
CA ALA A 165 20.10 -15.30 -23.65
C ALA A 165 20.06 -13.78 -23.94
N ALA A 166 21.05 -13.02 -23.48
CA ALA A 166 21.10 -11.55 -23.61
C ALA A 166 20.85 -11.05 -25.05
N ALA A 167 21.20 -11.86 -26.07
CA ALA A 167 20.94 -11.59 -27.48
C ALA A 167 19.44 -11.59 -27.89
N ASN A 168 18.55 -12.12 -27.05
CA ASN A 168 17.10 -12.12 -27.25
C ASN A 168 16.40 -10.93 -26.55
N TRP A 169 17.16 -10.11 -25.83
CA TRP A 169 16.64 -8.91 -25.18
C TRP A 169 16.70 -7.77 -26.19
N TRP A 170 15.64 -6.99 -26.27
CA TRP A 170 15.70 -5.73 -27.00
C TRP A 170 16.57 -4.77 -26.18
N PRO A 171 17.42 -3.94 -26.84
CA PRO A 171 18.17 -2.93 -26.11
C PRO A 171 17.18 -2.07 -25.32
N ASP A 172 17.54 -1.78 -24.07
CA ASP A 172 16.77 -0.88 -23.19
C ASP A 172 16.85 0.55 -23.75
N THR A 173 15.97 0.85 -24.69
CA THR A 173 15.90 2.14 -25.39
C THR A 173 14.87 3.08 -24.79
N ASN A 174 14.16 2.67 -23.74
CA ASN A 174 13.13 3.46 -23.10
C ASN A 174 13.77 4.40 -22.07
N SER A 175 14.07 5.64 -22.49
CA SER A 175 14.56 6.67 -21.58
C SER A 175 13.42 7.19 -20.71
N ILE A 176 13.56 7.04 -19.38
CA ILE A 176 12.64 7.60 -18.39
C ILE A 176 12.90 9.09 -18.11
N GLN A 177 14.02 9.64 -18.60
CA GLN A 177 14.51 10.95 -18.18
C GLN A 177 13.49 12.06 -18.42
N GLU A 178 12.86 12.09 -19.60
CA GLU A 178 11.86 13.12 -19.91
C GLU A 178 10.62 13.01 -19.01
N VAL A 179 10.20 11.78 -18.66
CA VAL A 179 9.07 11.55 -17.74
C VAL A 179 9.43 12.08 -16.35
N ALA A 180 10.62 11.74 -15.85
CA ALA A 180 11.12 12.18 -14.55
C ALA A 180 11.24 13.71 -14.48
N GLU A 181 11.84 14.35 -15.48
CA GLU A 181 11.97 15.82 -15.54
C GLU A 181 10.61 16.53 -15.50
N ARG A 182 9.61 15.99 -16.21
CA ARG A 182 8.24 16.54 -16.19
C ARG A 182 7.54 16.27 -14.86
N ALA A 183 7.78 15.11 -14.24
CA ALA A 183 7.22 14.76 -12.93
C ALA A 183 7.80 15.65 -11.81
N GLU A 184 9.09 15.93 -11.84
CA GLU A 184 9.77 16.88 -10.94
C GLU A 184 9.19 18.30 -11.08
N ALA A 185 9.02 18.77 -12.32
CA ALA A 185 8.37 20.07 -12.57
C ALA A 185 6.91 20.11 -12.09
N TYR A 186 6.18 18.99 -12.21
CA TYR A 186 4.85 18.83 -11.63
C TYR A 186 4.89 18.90 -10.09
N TRP A 187 5.86 18.25 -9.46
CA TRP A 187 6.00 18.22 -8.00
C TRP A 187 6.33 19.60 -7.42
N ASP A 188 7.15 20.39 -8.10
CA ASP A 188 7.39 21.80 -7.75
C ASP A 188 6.09 22.63 -7.83
N LEU A 189 5.32 22.45 -8.91
CA LEU A 189 4.03 23.11 -9.05
C LEU A 189 3.08 22.70 -7.91
N ALA A 190 2.96 21.41 -7.61
CA ALA A 190 2.09 20.87 -6.56
C ALA A 190 2.37 21.50 -5.19
N ARG A 191 3.61 21.88 -4.89
CA ARG A 191 4.01 22.52 -3.63
C ARG A 191 3.97 24.05 -3.65
N SER A 192 3.69 24.66 -4.81
CA SER A 192 3.78 26.12 -4.98
C SER A 192 2.58 26.91 -4.45
N PHE A 193 1.44 26.26 -4.24
CA PHE A 193 0.21 26.93 -3.80
C PHE A 193 0.01 26.73 -2.29
N PRO A 194 0.13 27.78 -1.47
CA PRO A 194 -0.07 27.67 -0.03
C PRO A 194 -1.56 27.48 0.29
N VAL A 195 -1.87 26.42 1.04
CA VAL A 195 -3.23 26.14 1.51
C VAL A 195 -3.24 26.16 3.04
N ASP A 196 -4.04 27.05 3.61
CA ASP A 196 -4.38 27.00 5.04
C ASP A 196 -5.67 26.20 5.22
N MET A 197 -5.55 24.94 5.64
CA MET A 197 -6.69 24.03 5.87
C MET A 197 -7.66 24.54 6.95
N TRP A 198 -7.24 25.47 7.81
CA TRP A 198 -8.03 26.04 8.89
C TRP A 198 -8.45 27.49 8.63
N GLY A 199 -8.08 28.07 7.49
CA GLY A 199 -8.32 29.47 7.16
C GLY A 199 -9.80 29.87 7.14
N HIS A 200 -10.70 28.87 7.07
CA HIS A 200 -12.16 29.06 7.07
C HIS A 200 -12.88 28.23 8.16
N GLY A 201 -12.20 27.93 9.26
CA GLY A 201 -12.74 27.18 10.40
C GLY A 201 -12.28 25.72 10.42
N ASN A 202 -13.01 24.86 11.15
CA ASN A 202 -12.63 23.45 11.28
C ASN A 202 -12.92 22.68 9.99
N PRO A 203 -11.90 22.10 9.32
CA PRO A 203 -12.13 21.34 8.10
C PRO A 203 -12.85 20.02 8.39
N ALA A 204 -13.51 19.49 7.36
CA ALA A 204 -13.97 18.12 7.39
C ALA A 204 -12.74 17.18 7.34
N LEU A 205 -12.61 16.28 8.32
CA LEU A 205 -11.40 15.46 8.48
C LEU A 205 -11.02 14.70 7.21
N HIS A 206 -12.01 14.14 6.51
CA HIS A 206 -11.76 13.39 5.27
C HIS A 206 -11.14 14.23 4.15
N GLU A 207 -11.48 15.52 4.04
CA GLU A 207 -10.86 16.38 3.04
C GLU A 207 -9.43 16.72 3.42
N ALA A 208 -9.18 16.98 4.71
CA ALA A 208 -7.84 17.27 5.20
C ALA A 208 -6.92 16.06 5.05
N LEU A 209 -7.42 14.85 5.34
CA LEU A 209 -6.72 13.60 5.10
C LEU A 209 -6.49 13.32 3.61
N ASN A 210 -7.45 13.57 2.73
CA ASN A 210 -7.23 13.40 1.28
C ASN A 210 -6.13 14.33 0.77
N PHE A 211 -6.13 15.59 1.22
CA PHE A 211 -5.14 16.57 0.81
C PHE A 211 -3.74 16.22 1.33
N ALA A 212 -3.60 15.98 2.63
CA ALA A 212 -2.33 15.60 3.25
C ALA A 212 -1.81 14.26 2.69
N GLY A 213 -2.71 13.27 2.53
CA GLY A 213 -2.39 11.98 1.96
C GLY A 213 -1.95 12.05 0.49
N ALA A 214 -2.53 12.95 -0.31
CA ALA A 214 -2.11 13.16 -1.69
C ALA A 214 -0.69 13.73 -1.77
N HIS A 215 -0.38 14.75 -0.96
CA HIS A 215 0.98 15.29 -0.86
C HIS A 215 1.99 14.26 -0.34
N SER A 216 1.61 13.50 0.69
CA SER A 216 2.49 12.49 1.29
C SER A 216 2.83 11.39 0.29
N ASN A 217 1.84 10.80 -0.38
CA ASN A 217 2.09 9.74 -1.36
C ASN A 217 2.84 10.26 -2.59
N LEU A 218 2.53 11.47 -3.08
CA LEU A 218 3.29 12.08 -4.17
C LEU A 218 4.76 12.29 -3.78
N ASN A 219 5.01 12.80 -2.56
CA ASN A 219 6.36 12.95 -2.02
C ASN A 219 7.07 11.59 -1.89
N VAL A 220 6.39 10.54 -1.45
CA VAL A 220 6.97 9.18 -1.41
C VAL A 220 7.43 8.77 -2.80
N VAL A 221 6.56 8.85 -3.82
CA VAL A 221 6.95 8.51 -5.20
C VAL A 221 8.17 9.32 -5.65
N LEU A 222 8.10 10.65 -5.56
CA LEU A 222 9.13 11.56 -6.10
C LEU A 222 10.44 11.55 -5.30
N SER A 223 10.42 11.17 -4.02
CA SER A 223 11.64 11.06 -3.21
C SER A 223 12.31 9.68 -3.28
N THR A 224 11.60 8.66 -3.74
CA THR A 224 12.10 7.28 -3.76
C THR A 224 12.28 6.68 -5.14
N TYR A 225 11.76 7.29 -6.21
CA TYR A 225 11.73 6.64 -7.53
C TYR A 225 13.11 6.27 -8.09
N ASP A 226 14.15 7.01 -7.70
CA ASP A 226 15.54 6.82 -8.09
C ASP A 226 16.39 6.13 -7.00
N ARG A 227 15.74 5.59 -5.96
CA ARG A 227 16.38 4.97 -4.78
C ARG A 227 16.19 3.45 -4.78
N PRO A 228 17.08 2.69 -4.09
CA PRO A 228 16.86 1.28 -3.86
C PRO A 228 15.50 1.01 -3.19
N GLY A 229 14.76 0.01 -3.68
CA GLY A 229 13.41 -0.33 -3.21
C GLY A 229 12.28 0.43 -3.93
N SER A 230 12.60 1.25 -4.93
CA SER A 230 11.61 2.01 -5.72
C SER A 230 10.60 1.11 -6.44
N GLU A 231 11.02 -0.09 -6.83
CA GLU A 231 10.20 -1.11 -7.48
C GLU A 231 9.00 -1.53 -6.65
N VAL A 232 9.08 -1.39 -5.32
CA VAL A 232 7.95 -1.59 -4.40
C VAL A 232 7.37 -0.27 -3.94
N ILE A 233 8.20 0.64 -3.41
CA ILE A 233 7.75 1.83 -2.68
C ILE A 233 7.00 2.81 -3.60
N ALA A 234 7.60 3.16 -4.75
CA ALA A 234 7.00 4.13 -5.68
C ALA A 234 5.73 3.56 -6.32
N VAL A 235 5.75 2.28 -6.70
CA VAL A 235 4.61 1.58 -7.30
C VAL A 235 3.43 1.52 -6.32
N PHE A 236 3.70 1.20 -5.05
CA PHE A 236 2.67 1.10 -4.02
C PHE A 236 2.04 2.47 -3.74
N ALA A 237 2.83 3.53 -3.59
CA ALA A 237 2.35 4.89 -3.36
C ALA A 237 1.55 5.44 -4.56
N ALA A 238 2.00 5.19 -5.80
CA ALA A 238 1.26 5.55 -7.00
C ALA A 238 -0.09 4.83 -7.08
N ARG A 239 -0.14 3.54 -6.77
CA ARG A 239 -1.40 2.77 -6.69
C ARG A 239 -2.36 3.35 -5.66
N MET A 240 -1.88 3.69 -4.46
CA MET A 240 -2.70 4.28 -3.41
C MET A 240 -3.32 5.61 -3.85
N LEU A 241 -2.53 6.48 -4.47
CA LEU A 241 -3.04 7.74 -5.03
C LEU A 241 -4.17 7.48 -6.03
N LEU A 242 -3.98 6.51 -6.94
CA LEU A 242 -4.98 6.19 -7.96
C LEU A 242 -6.30 5.72 -7.34
N GLU A 243 -6.25 4.83 -6.35
CA GLU A 243 -7.46 4.36 -5.67
C GLU A 243 -8.22 5.48 -4.96
N GLU A 244 -7.51 6.34 -4.22
CA GLU A 244 -8.14 7.44 -3.50
C GLU A 244 -8.66 8.53 -4.43
N SER A 245 -7.93 8.83 -5.49
CA SER A 245 -8.39 9.75 -6.53
C SER A 245 -9.66 9.24 -7.19
N ALA A 246 -9.76 7.94 -7.50
CA ALA A 246 -10.98 7.35 -8.04
C ALA A 246 -12.16 7.42 -7.04
N ARG A 247 -11.91 7.15 -5.74
CA ARG A 247 -12.91 7.28 -4.68
C ARG A 247 -13.39 8.73 -4.53
N LEU A 248 -12.48 9.70 -4.58
CA LEU A 248 -12.78 11.13 -4.54
C LEU A 248 -13.60 11.53 -5.77
N ARG A 249 -13.13 11.20 -6.96
CA ARG A 249 -13.83 11.48 -8.22
C ARG A 249 -15.24 10.94 -8.21
N TRP A 250 -15.44 9.67 -7.82
CA TRP A 250 -16.75 9.06 -7.73
C TRP A 250 -17.67 9.80 -6.75
N ARG A 251 -17.18 10.14 -5.55
CA ARG A 251 -17.97 10.90 -4.55
C ARG A 251 -18.45 12.24 -5.09
N PHE A 252 -17.59 12.96 -5.79
CA PHE A 252 -17.84 14.32 -6.28
C PHE A 252 -18.24 14.42 -7.76
N ALA A 253 -18.55 13.30 -8.43
CA ALA A 253 -18.88 13.31 -9.86
C ALA A 253 -20.27 13.85 -10.22
N SER A 254 -21.15 14.10 -9.25
CA SER A 254 -22.49 14.67 -9.49
C SER A 254 -22.62 16.06 -8.87
N ALA A 255 -23.21 16.99 -9.61
CA ALA A 255 -23.60 18.30 -9.11
C ALA A 255 -24.94 18.27 -8.33
N GLU A 256 -25.69 17.17 -8.40
CA GLU A 256 -26.94 17.01 -7.67
C GLU A 256 -26.66 16.73 -6.18
N ALA A 257 -27.14 17.62 -5.31
CA ALA A 257 -26.88 17.57 -3.87
C ALA A 257 -27.33 16.24 -3.21
N ASP A 258 -28.47 15.70 -3.65
CA ASP A 258 -29.00 14.43 -3.12
C ASP A 258 -28.13 13.24 -3.51
N VAL A 259 -27.62 13.23 -4.75
CA VAL A 259 -26.69 12.19 -5.23
C VAL A 259 -25.36 12.28 -4.47
N PHE A 260 -24.83 13.49 -4.28
CA PHE A 260 -23.63 13.71 -3.49
C PHE A 260 -23.81 13.19 -2.05
N LYS A 261 -24.91 13.59 -1.38
CA LYS A 261 -25.23 13.15 -0.02
C LYS A 261 -25.36 11.63 0.09
N ALA A 262 -26.00 10.99 -0.89
CA ALA A 262 -26.12 9.53 -0.94
C ALA A 262 -24.75 8.85 -1.06
N ARG A 263 -23.89 9.32 -1.97
CA ARG A 263 -22.53 8.77 -2.17
C ARG A 263 -21.62 9.00 -0.97
N ALA A 264 -21.68 10.19 -0.36
CA ALA A 264 -20.95 10.48 0.87
C ALA A 264 -21.39 9.54 2.00
N THR A 265 -22.70 9.35 2.18
CA THR A 265 -23.24 8.39 3.16
C THR A 265 -22.73 6.98 2.90
N GLN A 266 -22.79 6.52 1.65
CA GLN A 266 -22.31 5.21 1.22
C GLN A 266 -20.82 5.00 1.49
N TYR A 267 -19.99 6.01 1.22
CA TYR A 267 -18.55 5.98 1.49
C TYR A 267 -18.24 5.83 2.98
N PHE A 268 -18.83 6.69 3.82
CA PHE A 268 -18.57 6.62 5.26
C PHE A 268 -19.16 5.37 5.91
N ASP A 269 -20.30 4.86 5.43
CA ASP A 269 -20.83 3.57 5.86
C ASP A 269 -19.90 2.41 5.54
N GLU A 270 -19.25 2.41 4.36
CA GLU A 270 -18.25 1.40 4.02
C GLU A 270 -17.05 1.46 4.98
N MET A 271 -16.53 2.65 5.27
CA MET A 271 -15.40 2.80 6.21
C MET A 271 -15.78 2.36 7.63
N ARG A 272 -16.97 2.72 8.11
CA ARG A 272 -17.49 2.26 9.40
C ARG A 272 -17.67 0.75 9.45
N ALA A 273 -18.23 0.16 8.40
CA ALA A 273 -18.44 -1.29 8.31
C ALA A 273 -17.10 -2.05 8.29
N ARG A 274 -16.07 -1.51 7.62
CA ARG A 274 -14.71 -2.05 7.65
C ARG A 274 -14.12 -2.00 9.05
N ALA A 275 -14.14 -0.84 9.70
CA ALA A 275 -13.63 -0.68 11.06
C ALA A 275 -14.31 -1.63 12.06
N ALA A 276 -15.65 -1.75 12.00
CA ALA A 276 -16.40 -2.69 12.83
C ALA A 276 -15.98 -4.14 12.58
N LYS A 277 -15.83 -4.54 11.31
CA LYS A 277 -15.34 -5.87 10.93
C LYS A 277 -13.93 -6.14 11.48
N THR A 278 -13.03 -5.16 11.42
CA THR A 278 -11.67 -5.26 11.99
C THR A 278 -11.72 -5.48 13.50
N ILE A 279 -12.54 -4.69 14.22
CA ILE A 279 -12.72 -4.82 15.68
C ILE A 279 -13.24 -6.21 16.04
N ASP A 280 -14.26 -6.70 15.33
CA ASP A 280 -14.84 -8.01 15.58
C ASP A 280 -13.84 -9.14 15.29
N LEU A 281 -13.00 -8.99 14.26
CA LEU A 281 -11.94 -9.94 13.95
C LEU A 281 -10.84 -9.95 15.01
N LEU A 282 -10.38 -8.77 15.46
CA LEU A 282 -9.41 -8.62 16.54
C LEU A 282 -9.92 -9.25 17.84
N ALA A 283 -11.17 -8.95 18.20
CA ALA A 283 -11.82 -9.52 19.38
C ALA A 283 -11.99 -11.04 19.27
N GLY A 284 -12.39 -11.54 18.09
CA GLY A 284 -12.47 -12.97 17.79
C GLY A 284 -11.12 -13.68 17.91
N SER A 285 -10.03 -12.96 17.61
CA SER A 285 -8.65 -13.42 17.74
C SER A 285 -8.10 -13.32 19.18
N GLY A 286 -8.90 -12.88 20.15
CA GLY A 286 -8.52 -12.86 21.57
C GLY A 286 -7.82 -11.59 22.05
N VAL A 287 -7.81 -10.53 21.23
CA VAL A 287 -7.45 -9.16 21.66
C VAL A 287 -8.61 -8.58 22.48
N PRO A 288 -8.37 -7.91 23.62
CA PRO A 288 -9.42 -7.23 24.34
C PRO A 288 -10.16 -6.23 23.43
N ARG A 289 -11.50 -6.27 23.44
CA ARG A 289 -12.31 -5.40 22.57
C ARG A 289 -12.03 -3.91 22.81
N THR A 290 -11.69 -3.54 24.04
CA THR A 290 -11.29 -2.17 24.40
C THR A 290 -10.05 -1.71 23.63
N ASP A 291 -9.04 -2.58 23.50
CA ASP A 291 -7.79 -2.26 22.79
C ASP A 291 -8.03 -2.26 21.26
N ALA A 292 -8.83 -3.21 20.76
CA ALA A 292 -9.25 -3.26 19.36
C ALA A 292 -10.07 -2.03 18.94
N VAL A 293 -10.90 -1.48 19.82
CA VAL A 293 -11.61 -0.21 19.58
C VAL A 293 -10.64 0.96 19.66
N SER A 294 -9.72 0.96 20.63
CA SER A 294 -8.78 2.05 20.85
C SER A 294 -7.85 2.27 19.65
N ILE A 295 -7.34 1.21 19.02
CA ILE A 295 -6.40 1.35 17.89
C ILE A 295 -7.07 2.06 16.69
N LEU A 296 -8.37 1.86 16.45
CA LEU A 296 -9.10 2.53 15.36
C LEU A 296 -9.82 3.81 15.78
N ALA A 297 -9.75 4.19 17.07
CA ALA A 297 -10.41 5.38 17.55
C ALA A 297 -9.68 6.64 17.04
N LEU A 298 -10.46 7.67 16.71
CA LEU A 298 -9.91 9.00 16.49
C LEU A 298 -9.56 9.67 17.85
N PRO A 299 -8.55 10.55 17.88
CA PRO A 299 -8.21 11.32 19.07
C PRO A 299 -9.38 12.17 19.57
N GLN A 300 -9.60 12.19 20.89
CA GLN A 300 -10.80 12.79 21.53
C GLN A 300 -10.80 14.32 21.53
N ASN A 301 -9.64 14.97 21.40
CA ASN A 301 -9.47 16.42 21.56
C ASN A 301 -9.33 17.17 20.23
N GLY A 302 -9.84 16.59 19.14
CA GLY A 302 -9.53 17.07 17.80
C GLY A 302 -10.20 18.39 17.38
N THR A 303 -9.45 19.23 16.66
CA THR A 303 -9.94 20.45 15.99
C THR A 303 -10.56 20.17 14.61
N TYR A 304 -11.25 19.04 14.44
CA TYR A 304 -11.87 18.64 13.17
C TYR A 304 -13.35 18.35 13.36
N ILE A 305 -14.13 18.53 12.30
CA ILE A 305 -15.51 18.04 12.29
C ILE A 305 -15.45 16.56 11.99
N ALA A 306 -15.48 15.75 13.06
CA ALA A 306 -15.80 14.34 12.94
C ALA A 306 -17.20 14.25 12.32
N ASN A 307 -17.39 13.44 11.28
CA ASN A 307 -18.75 13.18 10.83
C ASN A 307 -19.56 12.65 12.02
N PRO A 308 -20.65 13.32 12.41
CA PRO A 308 -21.34 13.01 13.66
C PRO A 308 -21.77 11.55 13.66
N ASN A 309 -21.62 10.90 14.82
CA ASN A 309 -22.02 9.52 15.10
C ASN A 309 -23.35 9.18 14.43
N GLN A 310 -23.28 8.49 13.31
CA GLN A 310 -24.39 7.83 12.65
C GLN A 310 -24.00 6.37 12.55
N THR A 311 -24.72 5.53 13.30
CA THR A 311 -24.65 4.07 13.21
C THR A 311 -24.75 3.63 11.76
N VAL A 312 -23.98 2.60 11.36
CA VAL A 312 -24.03 2.03 10.00
C VAL A 312 -25.47 1.75 9.60
N ALA A 313 -25.90 2.29 8.46
CA ALA A 313 -27.28 2.14 8.02
C ALA A 313 -27.64 0.66 7.80
N LYS A 314 -28.82 0.25 8.28
CA LYS A 314 -29.36 -1.09 8.00
C LYS A 314 -29.65 -1.20 6.50
N GLY A 315 -29.15 -2.25 5.85
CA GLY A 315 -29.29 -2.42 4.41
C GLY A 315 -28.34 -1.56 3.57
N ARG A 316 -27.17 -1.19 4.13
CA ARG A 316 -26.14 -0.40 3.44
C ARG A 316 -25.87 -0.93 2.02
N THR A 317 -25.73 -0.02 1.08
CA THR A 317 -25.22 -0.33 -0.25
C THR A 317 -23.68 -0.25 -0.21
N PRO A 318 -22.93 -1.29 -0.60
CA PRO A 318 -21.48 -1.19 -0.73
C PRO A 318 -21.11 -0.14 -1.78
N ILE A 319 -19.99 0.58 -1.60
CA ILE A 319 -19.45 1.43 -2.67
C ILE A 319 -19.13 0.60 -3.92
N PRO A 320 -19.12 1.19 -5.13
CA PRO A 320 -18.64 0.51 -6.33
C PRO A 320 -17.22 -0.06 -6.16
N THR A 321 -16.86 -1.06 -6.95
CA THR A 321 -15.49 -1.58 -6.97
C THR A 321 -14.52 -0.54 -7.51
N ILE A 322 -13.26 -0.57 -7.08
CA ILE A 322 -12.22 0.34 -7.57
C ILE A 322 -12.11 0.28 -9.10
N THR A 323 -12.09 -0.93 -9.69
CA THR A 323 -12.10 -1.13 -11.13
C THR A 323 -13.27 -0.40 -11.83
N SER A 324 -14.47 -0.45 -11.25
CA SER A 324 -15.63 0.27 -11.79
C SER A 324 -15.46 1.79 -11.67
N MET A 325 -14.96 2.28 -10.54
CA MET A 325 -14.70 3.71 -10.35
C MET A 325 -13.62 4.23 -11.31
N LEU A 326 -12.56 3.45 -11.55
CA LEU A 326 -11.47 3.80 -12.46
C LEU A 326 -11.93 3.81 -13.92
N ARG A 327 -12.76 2.85 -14.32
CA ARG A 327 -13.39 2.86 -15.65
C ARG A 327 -14.26 4.10 -15.84
N ASP A 328 -15.00 4.51 -14.83
CA ASP A 328 -15.79 5.74 -14.87
C ASP A 328 -14.90 7.00 -14.85
N TYR A 329 -13.74 6.94 -14.19
CA TYR A 329 -12.78 8.03 -14.13
C TYR A 329 -12.10 8.26 -15.50
N GLY A 330 -11.78 7.19 -16.23
CA GLY A 330 -11.18 7.26 -17.57
C GLY A 330 -12.14 7.71 -18.67
N ARG A 331 -13.46 7.81 -18.41
CA ARG A 331 -14.42 8.27 -19.42
C ARG A 331 -14.08 9.69 -19.88
N GLY A 332 -13.85 9.86 -21.19
CA GLY A 332 -13.49 11.14 -21.80
C GLY A 332 -12.00 11.36 -22.01
N PHE A 333 -11.16 10.41 -21.62
CA PHE A 333 -9.78 10.31 -22.11
C PHE A 333 -9.78 9.61 -23.48
N PRO A 334 -8.81 9.90 -24.35
CA PRO A 334 -8.62 9.10 -25.57
C PRO A 334 -8.42 7.61 -25.22
N GLU A 335 -7.72 7.33 -24.13
CA GLU A 335 -7.43 6.00 -23.59
C GLU A 335 -8.43 5.65 -22.47
N GLU A 336 -9.71 5.47 -22.79
CA GLU A 336 -10.81 5.38 -21.79
C GLU A 336 -10.61 4.36 -20.66
N ARG A 337 -9.81 3.32 -20.88
CA ARG A 337 -9.53 2.26 -19.90
C ARG A 337 -8.15 2.32 -19.28
N TRP A 338 -7.36 3.36 -19.56
CA TRP A 338 -6.00 3.49 -19.07
C TRP A 338 -5.92 3.34 -17.55
N PHE A 339 -6.73 4.06 -16.76
CA PHE A 339 -6.70 3.92 -15.29
C PHE A 339 -7.01 2.49 -14.79
N GLU A 340 -7.88 1.76 -15.49
CA GLU A 340 -8.20 0.37 -15.15
C GLU A 340 -6.98 -0.54 -15.39
N VAL A 341 -6.30 -0.35 -16.52
CA VAL A 341 -5.11 -1.13 -16.89
C VAL A 341 -3.92 -0.77 -16.00
N ALA A 342 -3.68 0.52 -15.77
CA ALA A 342 -2.65 1.03 -14.87
C ALA A 342 -2.80 0.44 -13.46
N TYR A 343 -4.01 0.46 -12.91
CA TYR A 343 -4.31 -0.15 -11.62
C TYR A 343 -4.01 -1.65 -11.60
N SER A 344 -4.33 -2.38 -12.67
CA SER A 344 -4.03 -3.80 -12.78
C SER A 344 -2.53 -4.09 -12.74
N PHE A 345 -1.71 -3.30 -13.44
CA PHE A 345 -0.25 -3.44 -13.46
C PHE A 345 0.39 -3.07 -12.13
N LEU A 346 0.05 -1.91 -11.57
CA LEU A 346 0.57 -1.49 -10.26
C LEU A 346 0.20 -2.50 -9.16
N SER A 347 -0.99 -3.12 -9.26
CA SER A 347 -1.43 -4.16 -8.32
C SER A 347 -0.62 -5.46 -8.42
N GLN A 348 0.01 -5.77 -9.57
CA GLN A 348 0.84 -6.96 -9.71
C GLN A 348 2.04 -6.92 -8.74
N THR A 349 2.70 -5.76 -8.64
CA THR A 349 3.82 -5.57 -7.71
C THR A 349 3.35 -5.60 -6.26
N VAL A 350 2.22 -4.95 -5.95
CA VAL A 350 1.66 -4.96 -4.58
C VAL A 350 1.28 -6.36 -4.11
N HIS A 351 0.82 -7.23 -5.01
CA HIS A 351 0.48 -8.61 -4.71
C HIS A 351 1.65 -9.58 -4.91
N ALA A 352 2.87 -9.07 -5.13
CA ALA A 352 4.07 -9.87 -5.34
C ALA A 352 3.86 -10.99 -6.37
N THR A 353 3.14 -10.69 -7.46
CA THR A 353 2.92 -11.67 -8.52
C THR A 353 4.20 -11.83 -9.35
N PRO A 354 4.38 -12.95 -10.09
CA PRO A 354 5.54 -13.11 -10.96
C PRO A 354 5.72 -11.96 -11.95
N VAL A 355 4.62 -11.43 -12.49
CA VAL A 355 4.63 -10.26 -13.38
C VAL A 355 5.11 -9.01 -12.65
N GLY A 356 4.66 -8.80 -11.40
CA GLY A 356 5.15 -7.70 -10.56
C GLY A 356 6.64 -7.78 -10.29
N TYR A 357 7.16 -8.98 -9.98
CA TYR A 357 8.60 -9.19 -9.77
C TYR A 357 9.44 -8.95 -11.02
N LEU A 358 8.93 -9.30 -12.21
CA LEU A 358 9.63 -9.01 -13.47
C LEU A 358 9.84 -7.50 -13.68
N HIS A 359 8.95 -6.66 -13.15
CA HIS A 359 9.12 -5.21 -13.18
C HIS A 359 10.07 -4.64 -12.12
N GLY A 360 10.56 -5.46 -11.18
CA GLY A 360 11.62 -5.10 -10.23
C GLY A 360 13.00 -5.62 -10.64
N ILE A 361 13.11 -6.20 -11.83
CA ILE A 361 14.32 -6.80 -12.37
C ILE A 361 14.71 -6.05 -13.64
N ARG A 362 15.95 -5.56 -13.69
CA ARG A 362 16.52 -4.95 -14.89
C ARG A 362 17.75 -5.71 -15.35
N TYR A 363 17.86 -5.90 -16.67
CA TYR A 363 19.08 -6.41 -17.28
C TYR A 363 19.80 -5.25 -17.96
N THR A 364 21.05 -5.05 -17.60
CA THR A 364 21.94 -4.06 -18.19
C THR A 364 23.14 -4.77 -18.82
N ASP A 365 23.96 -4.04 -19.59
CA ASP A 365 25.23 -4.55 -20.10
C ASP A 365 26.19 -4.98 -18.98
N GLU A 366 26.00 -4.47 -17.76
CA GLU A 366 26.79 -4.78 -16.57
C GLU A 366 26.25 -6.01 -15.81
N GLY A 367 25.08 -6.54 -16.19
CA GLY A 367 24.47 -7.72 -15.60
C GLY A 367 23.04 -7.50 -15.12
N TRP A 368 22.58 -8.42 -14.27
CA TRP A 368 21.26 -8.40 -13.65
C TRP A 368 21.25 -7.48 -12.42
N ASP A 369 20.29 -6.55 -12.38
CA ASP A 369 19.97 -5.73 -11.21
C ASP A 369 18.60 -6.14 -10.65
N ALA A 370 18.61 -6.67 -9.43
CA ALA A 370 17.50 -7.32 -8.74
C ALA A 370 16.53 -6.37 -8.03
N TYR A 371 16.85 -5.08 -7.98
CA TYR A 371 16.13 -4.07 -7.21
C TYR A 371 16.00 -2.77 -8.01
N SER A 372 15.83 -2.92 -9.32
CA SER A 372 15.66 -1.81 -10.26
C SER A 372 14.29 -1.93 -10.91
N ILE A 373 13.45 -0.92 -10.67
CA ILE A 373 12.18 -0.75 -11.35
C ILE A 373 12.41 -0.66 -12.87
N SER A 374 11.57 -1.33 -13.67
CA SER A 374 11.62 -1.24 -15.13
C SER A 374 11.18 0.16 -15.60
N PRO A 375 11.72 0.68 -16.71
CA PRO A 375 11.32 1.99 -17.24
C PRO A 375 9.81 2.11 -17.46
N GLU A 376 9.14 1.03 -17.90
CA GLU A 376 7.70 0.97 -18.10
C GLU A 376 6.94 1.14 -16.79
N MET A 377 7.33 0.40 -15.74
CA MET A 377 6.67 0.47 -14.44
C MET A 377 6.95 1.79 -13.73
N LEU A 378 8.16 2.35 -13.90
CA LEU A 378 8.52 3.65 -13.38
C LEU A 378 7.75 4.77 -14.09
N GLY A 379 7.67 4.73 -15.42
CA GLY A 379 6.87 5.66 -16.21
C GLY A 379 5.41 5.63 -15.81
N LEU A 380 4.85 4.41 -15.64
CA LEU A 380 3.49 4.21 -15.17
C LEU A 380 3.27 4.77 -13.76
N ALA A 381 4.20 4.52 -12.82
CA ALA A 381 4.10 4.99 -11.45
C ALA A 381 4.14 6.53 -11.37
N LEU A 382 5.05 7.18 -12.10
CA LEU A 382 5.17 8.64 -12.16
C LEU A 382 3.93 9.28 -12.79
N ASP A 383 3.46 8.73 -13.91
CA ASP A 383 2.26 9.22 -14.60
C ASP A 383 1.02 9.15 -13.70
N VAL A 384 0.74 7.96 -13.17
CA VAL A 384 -0.39 7.73 -12.27
C VAL A 384 -0.30 8.62 -11.03
N ALA A 385 0.88 8.75 -10.42
CA ALA A 385 1.08 9.58 -9.25
C ALA A 385 0.77 11.05 -9.54
N CYS A 386 1.28 11.60 -10.65
CA CYS A 386 1.03 12.98 -11.05
C CYS A 386 -0.45 13.22 -11.37
N TRP A 387 -1.09 12.31 -12.11
CA TRP A 387 -2.50 12.45 -12.47
C TRP A 387 -3.44 12.37 -11.27
N ALA A 388 -3.27 11.33 -10.45
CA ALA A 388 -4.11 11.10 -9.30
C ALA A 388 -3.95 12.20 -8.25
N SER A 389 -2.71 12.62 -7.96
CA SER A 389 -2.46 13.72 -7.03
C SER A 389 -2.97 15.06 -7.58
N ALA A 390 -2.92 15.32 -8.89
CA ALA A 390 -3.46 16.55 -9.48
C ALA A 390 -4.96 16.71 -9.19
N HIS A 391 -5.70 15.61 -9.29
CA HIS A 391 -7.12 15.61 -8.95
C HIS A 391 -7.35 15.86 -7.46
N MET A 392 -6.65 15.14 -6.59
CA MET A 392 -6.85 15.23 -5.14
C MET A 392 -6.39 16.59 -4.57
N ILE A 393 -5.15 16.99 -4.83
CA ILE A 393 -4.57 18.27 -4.39
C ILE A 393 -5.39 19.43 -4.96
N GLY A 394 -5.68 19.39 -6.27
CA GLY A 394 -6.42 20.46 -6.93
C GLY A 394 -7.88 20.57 -6.45
N HIS A 395 -8.55 19.44 -6.15
CA HIS A 395 -9.90 19.46 -5.59
C HIS A 395 -9.91 20.06 -4.18
N SER A 396 -9.07 19.54 -3.28
CA SER A 396 -9.04 20.00 -1.90
C SER A 396 -8.54 21.44 -1.77
N SER A 397 -7.63 21.90 -2.63
CA SER A 397 -7.21 23.32 -2.66
C SER A 397 -8.37 24.27 -2.94
N VAL A 398 -9.29 23.90 -3.84
CA VAL A 398 -10.51 24.67 -4.13
C VAL A 398 -11.45 24.68 -2.93
N ILE A 399 -11.61 23.55 -2.24
CA ILE A 399 -12.44 23.46 -1.02
C ILE A 399 -11.87 24.35 0.08
N PHE A 400 -10.58 24.22 0.39
CA PHE A 400 -9.95 24.94 1.50
C PHE A 400 -9.78 26.44 1.24
N SER A 401 -9.79 26.86 -0.02
CA SER A 401 -9.73 28.28 -0.39
C SER A 401 -11.11 28.91 -0.62
N ASN A 402 -12.18 28.24 -0.17
CA ASN A 402 -13.57 28.68 -0.38
C ASN A 402 -13.88 29.06 -1.84
N ILE A 403 -13.42 28.23 -2.77
CA ILE A 403 -13.66 28.37 -4.22
C ILE A 403 -13.05 29.68 -4.79
N SER A 404 -11.85 30.06 -4.32
CA SER A 404 -11.12 31.20 -4.88
C SER A 404 -10.73 31.00 -6.35
N ALA A 405 -10.64 32.10 -7.10
CA ALA A 405 -10.24 32.06 -8.51
C ALA A 405 -8.82 31.52 -8.68
N GLU A 406 -7.94 31.85 -7.74
CA GLU A 406 -6.55 31.40 -7.68
C GLU A 406 -6.46 29.88 -7.48
N ALA A 407 -7.27 29.30 -6.60
CA ALA A 407 -7.30 27.85 -6.39
C ALA A 407 -7.86 27.10 -7.62
N ILE A 408 -8.84 27.68 -8.32
CA ILE A 408 -9.35 27.14 -9.59
C ILE A 408 -8.26 27.17 -10.67
N ALA A 409 -7.55 28.29 -10.80
CA ALA A 409 -6.43 28.41 -11.73
C ALA A 409 -5.33 27.40 -11.41
N PHE A 410 -4.94 27.29 -10.13
CA PHE A 410 -3.97 26.32 -9.65
C PHE A 410 -4.36 24.87 -10.00
N ARG A 411 -5.60 24.46 -9.69
CA ARG A 411 -6.12 23.13 -10.08
C ARG A 411 -5.99 22.89 -11.58
N ASN A 412 -6.33 23.87 -12.41
CA ASN A 412 -6.25 23.71 -13.86
C ASN A 412 -4.80 23.59 -14.34
N GLU A 413 -3.86 24.32 -13.74
CA GLU A 413 -2.43 24.18 -14.03
C GLU A 413 -1.87 22.82 -13.58
N LEU A 414 -2.31 22.29 -12.43
CA LEU A 414 -1.97 20.93 -12.01
C LEU A 414 -2.42 19.89 -13.04
N THR A 415 -3.67 19.98 -13.52
CA THR A 415 -4.18 19.06 -14.54
C THR A 415 -3.35 19.15 -15.83
N LYS A 416 -3.00 20.36 -16.29
CA LYS A 416 -2.15 20.54 -17.47
C LYS A 416 -0.75 19.96 -17.27
N ALA A 417 -0.16 20.16 -16.09
CA ALA A 417 1.15 19.63 -15.77
C ALA A 417 1.15 18.10 -15.70
N ALA A 418 0.14 17.49 -15.06
CA ALA A 418 -0.04 16.04 -15.05
C ALA A 418 -0.24 15.47 -16.47
N TYR A 419 -0.99 16.17 -17.33
CA TYR A 419 -1.12 15.77 -18.74
C TYR A 419 0.21 15.79 -19.49
N ARG A 420 1.11 16.73 -19.20
CA ARG A 420 2.46 16.71 -19.78
C ARG A 420 3.27 15.50 -19.32
N VAL A 421 3.13 15.07 -18.06
CA VAL A 421 3.78 13.84 -17.59
C VAL A 421 3.21 12.64 -18.35
N HIS A 422 1.88 12.53 -18.44
CA HIS A 422 1.21 11.48 -19.18
C HIS A 422 1.68 11.36 -20.63
N GLU A 423 1.69 12.46 -21.38
CA GLU A 423 2.12 12.47 -22.78
C GLU A 423 3.57 12.00 -22.96
N ALA A 424 4.46 12.23 -21.98
CA ALA A 424 5.81 11.68 -22.02
C ALA A 424 5.89 10.21 -21.58
N ALA A 425 5.00 9.80 -20.68
CA ALA A 425 5.01 8.45 -20.10
C ALA A 425 4.39 7.40 -21.02
N ARG A 426 3.38 7.77 -21.81
CA ARG A 426 2.71 6.90 -22.79
C ARG A 426 3.64 6.07 -23.67
N PRO A 427 4.61 6.66 -24.40
CA PRO A 427 5.52 5.88 -25.24
C PRO A 427 6.46 4.97 -24.42
N VAL A 428 6.64 5.26 -23.13
CA VAL A 428 7.50 4.46 -22.23
C VAL A 428 6.73 3.25 -21.70
N HIS A 429 5.57 3.45 -21.08
CA HIS A 429 4.80 2.34 -20.50
C HIS A 429 3.90 1.61 -21.52
N GLY A 430 3.74 2.15 -22.73
CA GLY A 430 3.04 1.51 -23.84
C GLY A 430 1.53 1.31 -23.62
N LEU A 431 0.92 2.11 -22.75
CA LEU A 431 -0.53 2.08 -22.51
C LEU A 431 -1.15 3.24 -23.30
N ASP A 432 -1.40 2.98 -24.57
CA ASP A 432 -2.20 3.81 -25.49
C ASP A 432 -3.62 3.23 -25.67
#